data_AF-A0A2N2GYA9-F1
#
_entry.id   AF-A0A2N2GYA9-F1
#
_cell.length_a   1.000
_cell.length_b   1.000
_cell.length_c   1.000
_cell.angle_alpha   90.00
_cell.angle_beta   90.00
_cell.angle_gamma   90.00
#
_symmetry.space_group_name_H-M   'P 1'
#
loop_
_entity.id
_entity.type
_entity.pdbx_description
1 polymer ?
#
loop_
_entity_poly.entity_id
_entity_poly.type
_entity_poly.pdbx_seq_one_letter_code
_entity_poly.pdbx_strand_id
1 'polypeptide(L)' 'MLIQDIIARKRDGLKLDRSEIEFFIDSYTSGALPDYQAAALIMAIFIRGLDSEELSHFANAML' A
#
# COMPACT_ATOMS: atom_id res chain seq x y z
N MET A 1 9.18 3.04 -9.09
CA MET A 1 9.26 2.42 -7.76
C MET A 1 8.66 1.03 -7.87
N LEU A 2 9.23 0.02 -7.23
CA LEU A 2 8.68 -1.33 -7.27
C LEU A 2 7.73 -1.55 -6.09
N ILE A 3 6.75 -2.44 -6.25
CA ILE A 3 5.81 -2.80 -5.16
C ILE A 3 6.55 -3.34 -3.94
N GLN A 4 7.64 -4.07 -4.15
CA GLN A 4 8.49 -4.60 -3.07
C GLN A 4 9.03 -3.48 -2.18
N ASP A 5 9.29 -2.29 -2.74
CA ASP A 5 9.79 -1.14 -1.99
C ASP A 5 8.70 -0.60 -1.06
N ILE A 6 7.45 -0.51 -1.53
CA ILE A 6 6.29 -0.10 -0.73
C ILE A 6 6.06 -1.07 0.43
N ILE A 7 6.08 -2.38 0.13
CA ILE A 7 5.92 -3.42 1.15
C ILE A 7 7.04 -3.32 2.19
N ALA A 8 8.30 -3.16 1.76
CA ALA A 8 9.43 -3.03 2.68
C ALA A 8 9.29 -1.80 3.58
N ARG A 9 8.96 -0.64 3.01
CA ARG A 9 8.72 0.60 3.77
C ARG A 9 7.65 0.39 4.84
N LYS A 10 6.49 -0.13 4.46
CA LYS A 10 5.41 -0.32 5.42
C LYS A 10 5.76 -1.36 6.48
N ARG A 11 6.38 -2.49 6.10
CA ARG A 11 6.88 -3.52 7.04
C ARG A 11 7.84 -2.93 8.08
N ASP A 12 8.71 -2.03 7.65
CA ASP A 12 9.72 -1.39 8.49
C ASP A 12 9.14 -0.23 9.33
N GLY A 13 7.83 0.01 9.23
CA GLY A 13 7.11 1.01 10.02
C GLY A 13 7.22 2.43 9.47
N LEU A 14 7.69 2.58 8.23
CA LEU A 14 7.74 3.87 7.55
C LEU A 14 6.36 4.22 6.99
N LYS A 15 6.05 5.51 6.98
CA LYS A 15 4.84 6.07 6.41
C LYS A 15 4.86 5.96 4.88
N LEU A 16 3.75 5.51 4.30
CA LEU A 16 3.53 5.56 2.86
C LEU A 16 3.06 6.95 2.45
N ASP A 17 3.62 7.47 1.36
CA ASP A 17 3.08 8.68 0.75
C ASP A 17 1.88 8.38 -0.17
N ARG A 18 1.18 9.45 -0.56
CA ARG A 18 0.00 9.36 -1.42
C ARG A 18 0.28 8.65 -2.75
N SER A 19 1.41 8.94 -3.38
CA SER A 19 1.77 8.36 -4.68
C SER A 19 2.10 6.87 -4.57
N GLU A 20 2.68 6.44 -3.44
CA GLU A 20 2.92 5.02 -3.16
C GLU A 20 1.60 4.26 -3.01
N ILE A 21 0.64 4.86 -2.31
CA ILE A 21 -0.70 4.28 -2.11
C ILE A 21 -1.47 4.20 -3.44
N GLU A 22 -1.52 5.29 -4.21
CA GLU A 22 -2.17 5.32 -5.52
C GLU A 22 -1.56 4.28 -6.46
N PHE A 23 -0.22 4.21 -6.52
CA PHE A 23 0.46 3.21 -7.35
C PHE A 23 0.12 1.77 -6.96
N PHE A 24 0.00 1.47 -5.66
CA PHE A 24 -0.43 0.15 -5.20
C PHE A 24 -1.85 -0.18 -5.63
N ILE A 25 -2.81 0.73 -5.44
CA ILE A 25 -4.22 0.50 -5.78
C ILE A 25 -4.40 0.38 -7.29
N ASP A 26 -3.78 1.25 -8.08
CA ASP A 26 -3.83 1.19 -9.54
C ASP A 26 -3.24 -0.13 -10.07
N SER A 27 -2.12 -0.58 -9.50
CA SER A 27 -1.50 -1.85 -9.87
C SER A 27 -2.39 -3.05 -9.53
N TYR A 28 -3.10 -2.98 -8.40
CA TYR A 28 -4.02 -4.04 -8.00
C TYR A 28 -5.29 -4.09 -8.87
N THR A 29 -5.92 -2.93 -9.10
CA THR A 29 -7.17 -2.85 -9.88
C THR A 29 -6.96 -3.11 -11.36
N SER A 30 -5.77 -2.81 -11.90
CA SER A 30 -5.39 -3.14 -13.28
C SER A 30 -5.04 -4.62 -13.49
N GLY A 31 -4.94 -5.42 -12.43
CA GLY A 31 -4.51 -6.82 -12.48
C GLY A 31 -3.01 -7.02 -12.77
N ALA A 32 -2.22 -5.94 -12.74
CA ALA A 32 -0.76 -6.00 -12.90
C ALA A 32 -0.06 -6.53 -11.65
N LEU A 33 -0.71 -6.43 -10.49
CA LEU A 33 -0.20 -6.86 -9.19
C LEU A 33 -0.62 -8.29 -8.85
N PRO A 34 0.33 -9.22 -8.64
CA PRO A 34 0.01 -10.54 -8.11
C PRO A 34 -0.57 -10.50 -6.70
N ASP A 35 -1.56 -11.35 -6.43
CA ASP A 35 -2.29 -11.42 -5.14
C ASP A 35 -1.38 -11.56 -3.92
N TYR A 36 -0.26 -12.29 -4.04
CA TYR A 36 0.67 -12.48 -2.93
C TYR A 36 1.35 -11.18 -2.51
N GLN A 37 1.55 -10.23 -3.42
CA GLN A 37 2.12 -8.92 -3.09
C GLN A 37 1.08 -8.03 -2.40
N ALA A 38 -0.18 -8.08 -2.85
CA ALA A 38 -1.28 -7.41 -2.18
C ALA A 38 -1.45 -7.93 -0.74
N ALA A 39 -1.49 -9.25 -0.56
CA ALA A 39 -1.56 -9.88 0.75
C ALA A 39 -0.38 -9.48 1.66
N ALA A 40 0.83 -9.38 1.11
CA ALA A 40 2.00 -8.94 1.87
C ALA A 40 1.89 -7.49 2.36
N LEU A 41 1.41 -6.57 1.52
CA LEU A 41 1.21 -5.18 1.95
C LEU A 41 0.10 -5.09 3.01
N ILE A 42 -1.02 -5.78 2.80
CA ILE A 42 -2.15 -5.80 3.74
C ILE A 42 -1.70 -6.34 5.10
N MET A 43 -0.87 -7.39 5.13
CA MET A 43 -0.29 -7.90 6.38
C MET A 43 0.62 -6.88 7.06
N ALA A 44 1.45 -6.17 6.30
CA ALA A 44 2.28 -5.09 6.85
C ALA A 44 1.43 -3.96 7.44
N ILE A 45 0.35 -3.56 6.76
CA ILE A 45 -0.63 -2.58 7.24
C ILE A 45 -1.33 -3.08 8.50
N PHE A 46 -1.73 -4.35 8.57
CA PHE A 46 -2.36 -4.93 9.75
C PHE A 46 -1.46 -4.84 10.99
N ILE A 47 -0.16 -5.11 10.84
CA ILE A 47 0.81 -5.09 11.95
C ILE A 47 1.20 -3.66 12.35
N ARG A 48 1.36 -2.75 11.39
CA ARG A 48 1.88 -1.39 11.64
C ARG A 48 0.81 -0.30 11.75
N GLY A 49 -0.41 -0.60 11.33
CA GLY A 49 -1.49 0.36 11.19
C GLY A 49 -1.28 1.32 10.01
N LEU A 50 -2.32 2.10 9.69
CA LEU A 50 -2.23 3.33 8.90
C LEU A 50 -2.41 4.52 9.84
N ASP A 51 -1.65 5.59 9.62
CA ASP A 51 -1.99 6.86 10.24
C ASP A 51 -3.22 7.51 9.56
N SER A 52 -3.70 8.62 10.11
CA SER A 52 -4.91 9.29 9.60
C SER A 52 -4.76 9.80 8.16
N GLU A 53 -3.55 10.19 7.76
CA GLU A 53 -3.28 10.69 6.43
C GLU A 53 -3.19 9.54 5.42
N GLU A 54 -2.47 8.47 5.77
CA GLU A 54 -2.40 7.23 5.00
C GLU A 54 -3.80 6.64 4.80
N LEU A 55 -4.62 6.59 5.86
CA LEU A 55 -5.99 6.09 5.79
C LEU A 55 -6.84 6.92 4.83
N SER A 56 -6.71 8.25 4.87
CA SER A 56 -7.42 9.14 3.93
C SER A 56 -6.97 8.91 2.49
N HIS A 57 -5.67 8.79 2.25
CA HIS A 57 -5.14 8.51 0.90
C HIS A 57 -5.60 7.15 0.40
N PHE A 58 -5.59 6.12 1.26
CA PHE A 58 -6.02 4.77 0.93
C PHE A 58 -7.51 4.70 0.58
N ALA A 59 -8.35 5.41 1.35
CA ALA A 59 -9.79 5.52 1.05
C ALA A 59 -10.03 6.29 -0.26
N ASN A 60 -9.36 7.42 -0.46
CA ASN A 60 -9.52 8.25 -1.66
C ASN A 60 -9.06 7.51 -2.93
N ALA A 61 -8.02 6.68 -2.86
CA ALA A 61 -7.54 5.92 -4.00
C ALA A 61 -8.49 4.76 -4.41
N MET A 62 -9.45 4.38 -3.56
CA MET A 62 -10.45 3.35 -3.87
C MET A 62 -11.77 3.90 -4.43
N LEU A 63 -11.99 5.21 -4.39
CA LEU A 63 -13.21 5.88 -4.87
C LEU A 63 -13.09 6.23 -6.36
#